data_AF-A0A251VCZ1-F1
#
_entry.id   AF-A0A251VCZ1-F1
#
_cell.length_a   1.000
_cell.length_b   1.000
_cell.length_c   1.000
_cell.angle_alpha   90.00
_cell.angle_beta   90.00
_cell.angle_gamma   90.00
#
_symmetry.space_group_name_H-M   'P 1'
#
loop_
_entity.id
_entity.type
_entity.pdbx_description
1 polymer ?
#
loop_
_entity_poly.entity_id
_entity_poly.type
_entity_poly.pdbx_seq_one_letter_code
_entity_poly.pdbx_strand_id
1 'polypeptide(L)'
;MEDFPFPISDLMKLFFFNIRDWLGKKSEFEILDQQFQIKKNNQEDVIEFWENIPYAQKSRSVLLLAQSIFRRYIKLPLLIIAKNIGRILLRQSPEWYEDFQDWNREIYLKCNYNGLQFSKTEFPKNWLIEGFQIKILYPFHLKPWHRSKLRLSDRDRKQQDDFDSCFLTVLGMETEYPFGPPRKTPSFFEPIFKDIDYKV
;
A
#
# COMPACT_ATOMS: atom_id res chain seq x y z
N MET A 1 50.06 41.60 -0.29
CA MET A 1 48.62 41.31 -0.51
C MET A 1 48.53 39.80 -0.49
N GLU A 2 47.93 39.23 0.55
CA GLU A 2 47.86 37.77 0.71
C GLU A 2 46.94 37.19 -0.38
N ASP A 3 47.52 36.38 -1.26
CA ASP A 3 46.79 35.70 -2.32
C ASP A 3 45.88 34.64 -1.68
N PHE A 4 44.58 34.87 -1.77
CA PHE A 4 43.57 33.91 -1.32
C PHE A 4 43.79 32.56 -2.03
N PRO A 5 43.91 31.44 -1.31
CA PRO A 5 44.36 30.15 -1.87
C PRO A 5 43.32 29.43 -2.75
N PHE A 6 42.19 30.06 -3.07
CA PHE A 6 41.11 29.45 -3.83
C PHE A 6 40.54 30.42 -4.89
N PRO A 7 40.43 30.01 -6.17
CA PRO A 7 39.87 30.85 -7.22
C PRO A 7 38.39 31.14 -6.94
N ILE A 8 38.03 32.42 -6.90
CA ILE A 8 36.67 32.94 -6.59
C ILE A 8 35.58 32.26 -7.44
N SER A 9 35.92 31.86 -8.68
CA SER A 9 35.07 31.06 -9.58
C SER A 9 34.52 29.78 -8.94
N ASP A 10 35.36 29.06 -8.20
CA ASP A 10 35.00 27.73 -7.68
C ASP A 10 34.15 27.84 -6.41
N LEU A 11 34.38 28.89 -5.61
CA LEU A 11 33.47 29.29 -4.51
C LEU A 11 32.08 29.67 -5.03
N MET A 12 32.02 30.45 -6.12
CA MET A 12 30.74 30.80 -6.74
C MET A 12 29.99 29.57 -7.24
N LYS A 13 30.66 28.62 -7.91
CA LYS A 13 30.01 27.39 -8.39
C LYS A 13 29.40 26.56 -7.26
N LEU A 14 30.12 26.39 -6.14
CA LEU A 14 29.62 25.66 -4.97
C LEU A 14 28.42 26.37 -4.33
N PHE A 15 28.46 27.71 -4.25
CA PHE A 15 27.36 28.51 -3.73
C PHE A 15 26.10 28.40 -4.61
N PHE A 16 26.24 28.54 -5.94
CA PHE A 16 25.13 28.36 -6.88
C PHE A 16 24.57 26.93 -6.86
N PHE A 17 25.43 25.92 -6.73
CA PHE A 17 25.00 24.53 -6.62
C PHE A 17 24.18 24.29 -5.34
N ASN A 18 24.65 24.81 -4.20
CA ASN A 18 23.93 24.73 -2.93
C ASN A 18 22.60 25.48 -2.95
N ILE A 19 22.54 26.67 -3.58
CA ILE A 19 21.29 27.40 -3.77
C ILE A 19 20.32 26.60 -4.62
N ARG A 20 20.79 26.00 -5.72
CA ARG A 20 19.93 25.20 -6.60
C ARG A 20 19.39 23.95 -5.87
N ASP A 21 20.22 23.29 -5.07
CA ASP A 21 19.82 22.15 -4.25
C ASP A 21 18.80 22.57 -3.16
N TRP A 22 19.01 23.73 -2.53
CA TRP A 22 18.07 24.32 -1.56
C TRP A 22 16.73 24.66 -2.22
N LEU A 23 16.73 25.33 -3.37
CA LEU A 23 15.50 25.65 -4.11
C LEU A 23 14.76 24.38 -4.55
N GLY A 24 15.50 23.35 -5.00
CA GLY A 24 14.95 22.03 -5.31
C GLY A 24 14.23 21.43 -4.10
N LYS A 25 14.92 21.35 -2.95
CA LYS A 25 14.34 20.87 -1.69
C LYS A 25 13.11 21.68 -1.26
N LYS A 26 13.17 23.02 -1.36
CA LYS A 26 12.03 23.89 -1.01
C LYS A 26 10.79 23.57 -1.87
N SER A 27 10.97 23.38 -3.17
CA SER A 27 9.87 23.00 -4.06
C SER A 27 9.32 21.60 -3.75
N GLU A 28 10.19 20.64 -3.40
CA GLU A 28 9.75 19.30 -2.95
C GLU A 28 8.94 19.38 -1.64
N PHE A 29 9.36 20.20 -0.68
CA PHE A 29 8.61 20.42 0.56
C PHE A 29 7.25 21.08 0.31
N GLU A 30 7.16 22.07 -0.58
CA GLU A 30 5.89 22.71 -0.95
C GLU A 30 4.93 21.73 -1.65
N ILE A 31 5.43 20.90 -2.57
CA ILE A 31 4.63 19.85 -3.22
C ILE A 31 4.17 18.81 -2.20
N LEU A 32 5.04 18.41 -1.29
CA LEU A 32 4.72 17.46 -0.23
C LEU A 32 3.65 18.02 0.72
N ASP A 33 3.77 19.29 1.11
CA ASP A 33 2.80 19.98 1.96
C ASP A 33 1.43 20.09 1.27
N GLN A 34 1.40 20.48 -0.02
CA GLN A 34 0.17 20.46 -0.82
C GLN A 34 -0.46 19.07 -0.88
N GLN A 35 0.33 18.02 -1.10
CA GLN A 35 -0.17 16.65 -1.07
C GLN A 35 -0.73 16.25 0.30
N PHE A 36 -0.09 16.67 1.39
CA PHE A 36 -0.59 16.44 2.75
C PHE A 36 -1.93 17.14 2.99
N GLN A 37 -2.09 18.38 2.55
CA GLN A 37 -3.36 19.10 2.66
C GLN A 37 -4.48 18.42 1.86
N ILE A 38 -4.20 18.01 0.62
CA ILE A 38 -5.18 17.27 -0.20
C ILE A 38 -5.57 15.95 0.47
N LYS A 39 -4.60 15.21 0.99
CA LYS A 39 -4.85 13.96 1.74
C LYS A 39 -5.74 14.21 2.94
N LYS A 40 -5.47 15.27 3.71
CA LYS A 40 -6.23 15.63 4.90
C LYS A 40 -7.67 16.03 4.56
N ASN A 41 -7.88 16.89 3.57
CA ASN A 41 -9.22 17.31 3.15
C ASN A 41 -10.07 16.12 2.69
N ASN A 42 -9.51 15.26 1.82
CA ASN A 42 -10.21 14.05 1.38
C ASN A 42 -10.57 13.11 2.55
N GLN A 43 -9.69 13.02 3.55
CA GLN A 43 -9.93 12.22 4.74
C GLN A 43 -11.07 12.80 5.59
N GLU A 44 -11.11 14.12 5.74
CA GLU A 44 -12.14 14.86 6.47
C GLU A 44 -13.51 14.69 5.80
N ASP A 45 -13.59 14.80 4.47
CA ASP A 45 -14.84 14.60 3.72
C ASP A 45 -15.44 13.20 3.95
N VAL A 46 -14.59 12.17 3.96
CA VAL A 46 -15.03 10.79 4.20
C VAL A 46 -15.47 10.61 5.65
N ILE A 47 -14.74 11.18 6.61
CA ILE A 47 -15.10 11.14 8.03
C ILE A 47 -16.45 11.83 8.25
N GLU A 48 -16.62 13.04 7.71
CA GLU A 48 -17.85 13.83 7.79
C GLU A 48 -19.03 13.06 7.21
N PHE A 49 -18.87 12.39 6.07
CA PHE A 49 -19.91 11.57 5.47
C PHE A 49 -20.42 10.48 6.43
N TRP A 50 -19.52 9.79 7.13
CA TRP A 50 -19.90 8.73 8.08
C TRP A 50 -20.43 9.27 9.41
N GLU A 51 -20.00 10.44 9.84
CA GLU A 51 -20.49 11.08 11.08
C GLU A 51 -21.86 11.74 10.91
N ASN A 52 -22.16 12.26 9.71
CA ASN A 52 -23.43 12.91 9.41
C ASN A 52 -24.62 11.94 9.30
N ILE A 53 -24.37 10.64 9.04
CA ILE A 53 -25.44 9.67 8.81
C ILE A 53 -25.71 8.88 10.11
N PRO A 54 -26.96 8.87 10.62
CA PRO A 54 -27.31 8.14 11.83
C PRO A 54 -27.08 6.62 11.63
N TYR A 55 -26.49 5.97 12.63
CA TYR A 55 -26.11 4.55 12.61
C TYR A 55 -25.06 4.15 11.56
N ALA A 56 -24.50 5.08 10.80
CA ALA A 56 -23.58 4.76 9.72
C ALA A 56 -22.28 4.13 10.24
N GLN A 57 -21.85 4.48 11.45
CA GLN A 57 -20.70 3.84 12.08
C GLN A 57 -20.92 2.33 12.33
N LYS A 58 -22.15 1.93 12.70
CA LYS A 58 -22.50 0.51 12.88
C LYS A 58 -22.48 -0.22 11.54
N SER A 59 -23.11 0.36 10.51
CA SER A 59 -23.16 -0.25 9.18
C SER A 59 -21.76 -0.35 8.55
N ARG A 60 -20.96 0.71 8.67
CA ARG A 60 -19.55 0.74 8.27
C ARG A 60 -18.74 -0.37 8.91
N SER A 61 -18.90 -0.55 10.23
CA SER A 61 -18.21 -1.57 11.01
C SER A 61 -18.56 -2.99 10.53
N VAL A 62 -19.84 -3.25 10.25
CA VAL A 62 -20.31 -4.53 9.68
C VAL A 62 -19.78 -4.74 8.27
N LEU A 63 -19.80 -3.71 7.43
CA LEU A 63 -19.30 -3.77 6.06
C LEU A 63 -17.80 -4.06 6.02
N LEU A 64 -16.99 -3.40 6.87
CA LEU A 64 -15.54 -3.68 6.96
C LEU A 64 -15.27 -5.13 7.35
N LEU A 65 -16.01 -5.66 8.33
CA LEU A 65 -15.88 -7.06 8.72
C LEU A 65 -16.26 -8.00 7.57
N ALA A 66 -17.41 -7.75 6.92
CA ALA A 66 -17.86 -8.53 5.78
C ALA A 66 -16.85 -8.50 4.63
N GLN A 67 -16.29 -7.34 4.31
CA GLN A 67 -15.26 -7.20 3.28
C GLN A 67 -13.98 -7.95 3.64
N SER A 68 -13.54 -7.91 4.90
CA SER A 68 -12.35 -8.65 5.33
C SER A 68 -12.53 -10.16 5.19
N ILE A 69 -13.72 -10.69 5.54
CA ILE A 69 -14.07 -12.10 5.39
C ILE A 69 -14.18 -12.46 3.90
N PHE A 70 -14.88 -11.65 3.12
CA PHE A 70 -15.04 -11.84 1.69
C PHE A 70 -13.70 -11.87 0.96
N ARG A 71 -12.80 -10.92 1.29
CA ARG A 71 -11.44 -10.87 0.76
C ARG A 71 -10.70 -12.18 1.08
N ARG A 72 -10.64 -12.53 2.36
CA ARG A 72 -9.82 -13.65 2.84
C ARG A 72 -10.30 -15.00 2.33
N TYR A 73 -11.60 -15.25 2.35
CA TYR A 73 -12.15 -16.60 2.12
C TYR A 73 -12.77 -16.82 0.75
N ILE A 74 -13.11 -15.75 0.02
CA ILE A 74 -13.79 -15.86 -1.28
C ILE A 74 -12.91 -15.28 -2.38
N LYS A 75 -12.61 -13.97 -2.33
CA LYS A 75 -11.92 -13.27 -3.42
C LYS A 75 -10.51 -13.82 -3.65
N LEU A 76 -9.67 -13.87 -2.62
CA LEU A 76 -8.27 -14.30 -2.79
C LEU A 76 -8.15 -15.78 -3.18
N PRO A 77 -8.85 -16.73 -2.54
CA PRO A 77 -8.83 -18.13 -2.96
C PRO A 77 -9.32 -18.32 -4.41
N LEU A 78 -10.37 -17.60 -4.81
CA LEU A 78 -10.88 -17.65 -6.19
C LEU A 78 -9.83 -17.19 -7.21
N LEU A 79 -9.09 -16.12 -6.90
CA LEU A 79 -8.00 -15.62 -7.74
C LEU A 79 -6.85 -16.63 -7.86
N ILE A 80 -6.48 -17.29 -6.76
CA ILE A 80 -5.45 -18.36 -6.76
C ILE A 80 -5.90 -19.53 -7.64
N ILE A 81 -7.16 -19.96 -7.50
CA ILE A 81 -7.72 -21.05 -8.30
C ILE A 81 -7.73 -20.68 -9.79
N ALA A 82 -8.23 -19.49 -10.13
CA ALA A 82 -8.29 -19.02 -11.51
C ALA A 82 -6.89 -18.95 -12.15
N LYS A 83 -5.89 -18.41 -11.43
CA LYS A 83 -4.49 -18.40 -11.87
C LYS A 83 -3.98 -19.80 -12.18
N ASN A 84 -4.13 -20.73 -11.23
CA ASN A 84 -3.58 -22.07 -11.36
C ASN A 84 -4.27 -22.89 -12.45
N ILE A 85 -5.58 -22.73 -12.64
CA ILE A 85 -6.30 -23.31 -13.80
C ILE A 85 -5.73 -22.74 -15.10
N GLY A 86 -5.52 -21.41 -15.19
CA GLY A 86 -4.90 -20.79 -16.36
C GLY A 86 -3.52 -21.37 -16.68
N ARG A 87 -2.69 -21.63 -15.67
CA ARG A 87 -1.38 -22.28 -15.85
C ARG A 87 -1.52 -23.71 -16.38
N ILE A 88 -2.45 -24.49 -15.85
CA ILE A 88 -2.72 -25.86 -16.35
C ILE A 88 -3.16 -25.83 -17.81
N LEU A 89 -4.04 -24.90 -18.20
CA LEU A 89 -4.49 -24.72 -19.59
C LEU A 89 -3.32 -24.35 -20.52
N LEU A 90 -2.37 -23.56 -20.04
CA LEU A 90 -1.13 -23.20 -20.75
C LEU A 90 -0.04 -24.29 -20.67
N ARG A 91 -0.36 -25.49 -20.17
CA ARG A 91 0.59 -26.61 -19.95
C ARG A 91 1.77 -26.28 -19.03
N GLN A 92 1.59 -25.31 -18.13
CA GLN A 92 2.54 -24.98 -17.08
C GLN A 92 2.19 -25.71 -15.78
N SER A 93 3.18 -25.97 -14.93
CA SER A 93 2.92 -26.51 -13.59
C SER A 93 2.19 -25.47 -12.72
N PRO A 94 1.19 -25.90 -11.93
CA PRO A 94 0.55 -25.03 -10.94
C PRO A 94 1.49 -24.75 -9.75
N GLU A 95 1.30 -23.62 -9.08
CA GLU A 95 2.08 -23.11 -7.95
C GLU A 95 1.21 -23.01 -6.69
N TRP A 96 0.36 -24.02 -6.46
CA TRP A 96 -0.59 -24.03 -5.34
C TRP A 96 0.08 -23.77 -3.99
N TYR A 97 1.20 -24.44 -3.73
CA TYR A 97 1.87 -24.37 -2.43
C TYR A 97 2.36 -22.95 -2.15
N GLU A 98 3.05 -22.33 -3.11
CA GLU A 98 3.58 -20.98 -3.00
C GLU A 98 2.45 -19.94 -2.86
N ASP A 99 1.40 -20.04 -3.68
CA ASP A 99 0.25 -19.13 -3.62
C ASP A 99 -0.47 -19.22 -2.25
N PHE A 100 -0.71 -20.43 -1.74
CA PHE A 100 -1.35 -20.61 -0.42
C PHE A 100 -0.45 -20.17 0.73
N GLN A 101 0.87 -20.34 0.61
CA GLN A 101 1.83 -19.84 1.61
C GLN A 101 1.80 -18.31 1.66
N ASP A 102 1.81 -17.62 0.52
CA ASP A 102 1.72 -16.16 0.48
C ASP A 102 0.36 -15.66 0.99
N TRP A 103 -0.75 -16.33 0.66
CA TRP A 103 -2.08 -15.99 1.17
C TRP A 103 -2.20 -16.13 2.70
N ASN A 104 -1.59 -17.16 3.28
CA ASN A 104 -1.61 -17.39 4.74
C ASN A 104 -0.78 -16.37 5.54
N ARG A 105 0.11 -15.63 4.89
CA ARG A 105 0.91 -14.57 5.53
C ARG A 105 0.12 -13.29 5.77
N GLU A 106 -1.00 -13.08 5.07
CA GLU A 106 -1.84 -11.90 5.23
C GLU A 106 -2.46 -11.88 6.64
N ILE A 107 -2.12 -10.87 7.44
CA ILE A 107 -2.59 -10.73 8.82
C ILE A 107 -3.54 -9.55 8.93
N TYR A 108 -4.70 -9.78 9.55
CA TYR A 108 -5.69 -8.75 9.83
C TYR A 108 -5.58 -8.31 11.29
N LEU A 109 -5.32 -7.02 11.50
CA LEU A 109 -5.28 -6.36 12.79
C LEU A 109 -6.51 -5.46 12.94
N LYS A 110 -7.12 -5.51 14.13
CA LYS A 110 -8.18 -4.56 14.48
C LYS A 110 -7.54 -3.32 15.10
N CYS A 111 -7.88 -2.16 14.56
CA CYS A 111 -7.42 -0.86 15.01
C CYS A 111 -8.61 -0.02 15.47
N ASN A 112 -8.39 1.00 16.28
CA ASN A 112 -9.44 1.98 16.58
C ASN A 112 -9.79 2.83 15.36
N TYR A 113 -10.77 3.72 15.53
CA TYR A 113 -11.21 4.68 14.51
C TYR A 113 -10.06 5.46 13.86
N ASN A 114 -9.08 5.89 14.67
CA ASN A 114 -7.91 6.67 14.25
C ASN A 114 -6.77 5.82 13.66
N GLY A 115 -6.90 4.50 13.60
CA GLY A 115 -5.89 3.59 13.06
C GLY A 115 -4.81 3.12 14.05
N LEU A 116 -4.89 3.49 15.34
CA LEU A 116 -4.02 2.94 16.38
C LEU A 116 -4.33 1.44 16.58
N GLN A 117 -3.27 0.64 16.55
CA GLN A 117 -3.35 -0.81 16.64
C GLN A 117 -3.76 -1.24 18.04
N PHE A 118 -4.79 -2.09 18.13
CA PHE A 118 -5.21 -2.71 19.39
C PHE A 118 -4.64 -4.11 19.52
N SER A 119 -5.10 -5.05 18.68
CA SER A 119 -4.60 -6.42 18.71
C SER A 119 -5.04 -7.23 17.47
N LYS A 120 -4.54 -8.46 17.35
CA LYS A 120 -4.96 -9.41 16.31
C LYS A 120 -6.34 -10.01 16.57
N THR A 121 -6.72 -10.20 17.83
CA THR A 121 -7.89 -10.98 18.24
C THR A 121 -8.98 -10.14 18.89
N GLU A 122 -8.60 -9.20 19.75
CA GLU A 122 -9.51 -8.37 20.54
C GLU A 122 -9.93 -7.11 19.79
N PHE A 123 -11.23 -6.83 19.83
CA PHE A 123 -11.78 -5.57 19.35
C PHE A 123 -11.65 -4.49 20.43
N PRO A 124 -11.52 -3.21 20.05
CA PRO A 124 -11.62 -2.12 21.01
C PRO A 124 -12.99 -2.13 21.71
N LYS A 125 -13.04 -1.65 22.96
CA LYS A 125 -14.32 -1.48 23.67
C LYS A 125 -15.23 -0.57 22.83
N ASN A 126 -16.53 -0.88 22.77
CA ASN A 126 -17.53 -0.11 22.01
C ASN A 126 -17.25 0.08 20.51
N TRP A 127 -16.47 -0.80 19.86
CA TRP A 127 -16.12 -0.72 18.43
C TRP A 127 -17.31 -0.56 17.47
N LEU A 128 -18.51 -1.02 17.83
CA LEU A 128 -19.73 -0.81 17.03
C LEU A 128 -20.24 0.64 17.06
N ILE A 129 -20.01 1.35 18.17
CA ILE A 129 -20.49 2.71 18.41
C ILE A 129 -19.40 3.72 18.02
N GLU A 130 -18.17 3.49 18.48
CA GLU A 130 -17.01 4.34 18.22
C GLU A 130 -16.41 4.10 16.82
N GLY A 131 -16.70 2.93 16.24
CA GLY A 131 -16.12 2.45 14.99
C GLY A 131 -14.71 1.93 15.14
N PHE A 132 -14.24 1.30 14.07
CA PHE A 132 -12.92 0.70 14.03
C PHE A 132 -12.36 0.70 12.60
N GLN A 133 -11.09 0.31 12.48
CA GLN A 133 -10.41 0.09 11.21
C GLN A 133 -9.82 -1.31 11.17
N ILE A 134 -9.60 -1.82 9.97
CA ILE A 134 -8.89 -3.08 9.76
C ILE A 134 -7.58 -2.75 9.05
N LYS A 135 -6.46 -3.00 9.72
CA LYS A 135 -5.13 -2.93 9.13
C LYS A 135 -4.70 -4.32 8.66
N ILE A 136 -4.29 -4.42 7.41
CA ILE A 136 -3.75 -5.61 6.79
C ILE A 136 -2.23 -5.49 6.81
N LEU A 137 -1.55 -6.46 7.40
CA LEU A 137 -0.10 -6.62 7.28
C LEU A 137 0.20 -7.69 6.23
N TYR A 138 1.22 -7.46 5.42
CA TYR A 138 1.61 -8.35 4.33
C TYR A 138 0.43 -8.68 3.41
N PRO A 139 -0.20 -7.66 2.79
CA PRO A 139 -1.31 -7.88 1.87
C PRO A 139 -0.88 -8.82 0.75
N PHE A 140 -1.71 -9.82 0.48
CA PHE A 140 -1.48 -10.77 -0.58
C PHE A 140 -1.67 -10.10 -1.93
N HIS A 141 -0.63 -10.17 -2.75
CA HIS A 141 -0.65 -9.78 -4.15
C HIS A 141 -0.38 -11.00 -5.01
N LEU A 142 -1.34 -11.34 -5.88
CA LEU A 142 -1.21 -12.47 -6.79
C LEU A 142 -0.06 -12.19 -7.76
N LYS A 143 0.96 -13.05 -7.74
CA LYS A 143 2.10 -12.97 -8.65
C LYS A 143 1.84 -13.85 -9.87
N PRO A 144 2.12 -13.38 -11.10
CA PRO A 144 2.02 -14.21 -12.30
C PRO A 144 2.92 -15.45 -12.26
N TRP A 145 4.14 -15.28 -11.74
CA TRP A 145 5.13 -16.33 -11.56
C TRP A 145 5.86 -16.18 -10.22
N HIS A 146 6.11 -17.28 -9.53
CA HIS A 146 7.07 -17.29 -8.43
C HIS A 146 8.49 -17.45 -8.99
N ARG A 147 9.33 -16.43 -8.82
CA ARG A 147 10.75 -16.54 -9.19
C ARG A 147 11.43 -17.58 -8.31
N SER A 148 12.32 -18.39 -8.89
CA SER A 148 13.15 -19.34 -8.15
C SER A 148 13.99 -18.58 -7.10
N LYS A 149 14.05 -19.11 -5.86
CA LYS A 149 14.79 -18.53 -4.72
C LYS A 149 16.24 -18.12 -5.00
N LEU A 150 16.86 -18.64 -6.07
CA LEU A 150 18.25 -18.37 -6.48
C LEU A 150 18.51 -16.98 -7.10
N ARG A 151 17.49 -16.20 -7.48
CA ARG A 151 17.66 -14.87 -8.10
C ARG A 151 16.67 -13.82 -7.57
N LEU A 152 16.65 -13.59 -6.26
CA LEU A 152 16.05 -12.37 -5.71
C LEU A 152 17.06 -11.23 -5.89
N SER A 153 16.70 -10.20 -6.67
CA SER A 153 17.48 -8.96 -6.78
C SER A 153 17.41 -8.19 -5.45
N ASP A 154 18.42 -7.40 -5.10
CA ASP A 154 18.40 -6.53 -3.90
C ASP A 154 17.19 -5.57 -3.88
N ARG A 155 16.60 -5.26 -5.04
CA ARG A 155 15.33 -4.50 -5.12
C ARG A 155 14.12 -5.33 -4.64
N ASP A 156 14.06 -6.61 -4.99
CA ASP A 156 12.96 -7.51 -4.59
C ASP A 156 13.03 -7.81 -3.09
N ARG A 157 14.23 -7.84 -2.51
CA ARG A 157 14.44 -7.96 -1.05
C ARG A 157 13.99 -6.72 -0.29
N LYS A 158 14.35 -5.51 -0.75
CA LYS A 158 13.92 -4.25 -0.13
C LYS A 158 12.40 -4.06 -0.15
N GLN A 159 11.72 -4.48 -1.21
CA GLN A 159 10.26 -4.41 -1.31
C GLN A 159 9.55 -5.42 -0.38
N GLN A 160 10.27 -6.45 0.07
CA GLN A 160 9.78 -7.50 0.97
C GLN A 160 10.18 -7.25 2.44
N ASP A 161 11.23 -6.46 2.69
CA ASP A 161 11.73 -6.08 4.02
C ASP A 161 11.09 -4.80 4.59
N ASP A 162 10.48 -3.94 3.76
CA ASP A 162 9.60 -2.89 4.27
C ASP A 162 8.28 -3.55 4.72
N PHE A 163 7.82 -3.27 5.94
CA PHE A 163 6.55 -3.78 6.45
C PHE A 163 5.39 -3.18 5.64
N ASP A 164 5.08 -3.75 4.47
CA ASP A 164 3.96 -3.30 3.67
C ASP A 164 2.67 -3.55 4.46
N SER A 165 2.02 -2.45 4.80
CA SER A 165 0.81 -2.45 5.58
C SER A 165 -0.16 -1.45 5.01
N CYS A 166 -1.42 -1.85 4.96
CA CYS A 166 -2.49 -1.04 4.42
C CYS A 166 -3.73 -1.17 5.28
N PHE A 167 -4.66 -0.23 5.16
CA PHE A 167 -5.98 -0.32 5.75
C PHE A 167 -6.99 -0.81 4.71
N LEU A 168 -8.01 -1.51 5.17
CA LEU A 168 -9.12 -1.96 4.35
C LEU A 168 -10.23 -0.91 4.34
N THR A 169 -10.71 -0.54 3.16
CA THR A 169 -11.87 0.34 3.00
C THR A 169 -13.18 -0.44 3.00
N VAL A 170 -14.29 0.27 3.17
CA VAL A 170 -15.65 -0.28 3.14
C VAL A 170 -16.00 -0.91 1.78
N LEU A 171 -15.31 -0.48 0.72
CA LEU A 171 -15.43 -1.03 -0.63
C LEU A 171 -14.52 -2.25 -0.87
N GLY A 172 -13.77 -2.70 0.14
CA GLY A 172 -12.84 -3.82 0.02
C GLY A 172 -11.53 -3.47 -0.72
N MET A 173 -11.19 -2.17 -0.81
CA MET A 173 -9.94 -1.68 -1.40
C MET A 173 -8.88 -1.47 -0.32
N GLU A 174 -7.62 -1.43 -0.72
CA GLU A 174 -6.48 -1.14 0.17
C GLU A 174 -6.17 0.35 0.17
N THR A 175 -5.82 0.92 1.32
CA THR A 175 -5.38 2.31 1.46
C THR A 175 -4.18 2.42 2.40
N GLU A 176 -3.36 3.46 2.26
CA GLU A 176 -2.12 3.62 3.06
C GLU A 176 -2.41 4.08 4.50
N TYR A 177 -3.49 4.83 4.71
CA TYR A 177 -3.87 5.40 6.00
C TYR A 177 -5.40 5.35 6.18
N PRO A 178 -5.91 5.44 7.42
CA PRO A 178 -7.35 5.37 7.69
C PRO A 178 -8.14 6.41 6.88
N PHE A 179 -9.26 6.00 6.30
CA PHE A 179 -10.12 6.86 5.44
C PHE A 179 -9.42 7.47 4.21
N GLY A 180 -8.23 6.99 3.87
CA GLY A 180 -7.53 7.43 2.68
C GLY A 180 -8.17 6.92 1.38
N PRO A 181 -7.77 7.52 0.24
CA PRO A 181 -8.16 7.02 -1.06
C PRO A 181 -7.58 5.61 -1.29
N PRO A 182 -8.19 4.81 -2.18
CA PRO A 182 -7.62 3.53 -2.60
C PRO A 182 -6.21 3.70 -3.15
N ARG A 183 -5.25 2.92 -2.63
CA ARG A 183 -3.88 2.88 -3.14
C ARG A 183 -3.84 2.15 -4.48
N LYS A 184 -2.88 2.51 -5.34
CA LYS A 184 -2.64 1.77 -6.58
C LYS A 184 -2.03 0.42 -6.24
N THR A 185 -2.83 -0.64 -6.36
CA THR A 185 -2.33 -2.01 -6.22
C THR A 185 -1.69 -2.45 -7.54
N PRO A 186 -0.49 -3.06 -7.52
CA PRO A 186 0.13 -3.57 -8.73
C PRO A 186 -0.80 -4.60 -9.38
N SER A 187 -1.09 -4.41 -10.66
CA SER A 187 -2.02 -5.29 -11.36
C SER A 187 -1.36 -6.64 -11.67
N PHE A 188 -2.15 -7.73 -11.61
CA PHE A 188 -1.65 -9.07 -11.96
C PHE A 188 -1.03 -9.10 -13.36
N PHE A 189 -1.59 -8.35 -14.32
CA PHE A 189 -1.14 -8.37 -15.71
C PHE A 189 -0.07 -7.32 -16.06
N GLU A 190 0.22 -6.35 -15.18
CA GLU A 190 1.24 -5.33 -15.43
C GLU A 190 2.60 -5.86 -15.87
N PRO A 191 3.20 -6.86 -15.20
CA PRO A 191 4.50 -7.38 -15.61
C PRO A 191 4.41 -8.13 -16.94
N ILE A 192 3.26 -8.72 -17.27
CA ILE A 192 3.04 -9.42 -18.55
C ILE A 192 3.04 -8.41 -19.70
N PHE A 193 2.33 -7.29 -19.57
CA PHE A 193 2.31 -6.25 -20.59
C PHE A 193 3.69 -5.60 -20.80
N LYS A 194 4.43 -5.33 -19.71
CA LYS A 194 5.79 -4.81 -19.83
C LYS A 194 6.70 -5.76 -20.60
N ASP A 195 6.69 -7.05 -20.27
CA ASP A 195 7.51 -8.05 -20.98
C ASP A 195 7.13 -8.20 -22.46
N ILE A 196 5.86 -7.94 -22.83
CA ILE A 196 5.40 -7.91 -24.23
C ILE A 196 5.91 -6.65 -24.93
N ASP A 197 5.80 -5.47 -24.31
CA ASP A 197 6.23 -4.19 -24.89
C ASP A 197 7.75 -4.15 -25.16
N TYR A 198 8.57 -4.84 -24.36
CA TYR A 198 10.01 -4.96 -24.62
C TYR A 198 10.37 -5.92 -25.76
N LYS A 199 9.41 -6.72 -26.24
CA LYS A 199 9.63 -7.77 -27.23
C LYS A 199 9.05 -7.44 -28.61
N VAL A 200 8.38 -6.30 -28.75
CA VAL A 200 7.93 -5.66 -29.99
C VAL A 200 8.99 -4.66 -30.45
#